data_AF-A0A117NSC8-F1
#
_entry.id   AF-A0A117NSC8-F1
#
_cell.length_a   1.000
_cell.length_b   1.000
_cell.length_c   1.000
_cell.angle_alpha   90.00
_cell.angle_beta   90.00
_cell.angle_gamma   90.00
#
_symmetry.space_group_name_H-M   'P 1'
#
loop_
_entity.id
_entity.type
_entity.pdbx_description
1 polymer ?
#
loop_
_entity_poly.entity_id
_entity_poly.type
_entity_poly.pdbx_seq_one_letter_code
_entity_poly.pdbx_strand_id
1 'polypeptide(L)'
;MDGLGNPTGVLGAEEVTGYRTSMNVMVPFTWRKNVDNIAKSITFVNPFKDQVDTLIATVSKENEARWKSDCSLHFVNTSAPDFQQQIETRLSDIDCIFCTTPFRKPLFPASYLTKRKSSCRQPFISAIGAWQSDMIELDPALLYHAIAADGGYNPVIGEPKGVVLVDDRDYALLNSGEVVQSKLTS
;
A
#
# COMPACT_ATOMS: atom_id res chain seq x y z
N MET A 1 4.19 8.59 33.25
CA MET A 1 4.41 9.85 33.99
C MET A 1 4.07 9.59 35.43
N ASP A 2 4.77 10.24 36.36
CA ASP A 2 4.36 10.22 37.77
C ASP A 2 3.09 11.07 37.95
N GLY A 3 2.55 11.10 39.18
CA GLY A 3 1.39 11.94 39.50
C GLY A 3 1.61 13.45 39.37
N LEU A 4 2.82 13.89 39.00
CA LEU A 4 3.22 15.29 38.79
C LEU A 4 3.49 15.60 37.31
N GLY A 5 3.32 14.63 36.40
CA GLY A 5 3.54 14.81 34.97
C GLY A 5 5.00 14.65 34.53
N ASN A 6 5.90 14.22 35.40
CA ASN A 6 7.29 13.98 35.01
C ASN A 6 7.41 12.67 34.20
N PRO A 7 8.26 12.62 33.16
CA PRO A 7 8.54 11.39 32.43
C PRO A 7 9.14 10.33 33.37
N THR A 8 8.53 9.14 33.39
CA THR A 8 8.96 8.01 34.27
C THR A 8 9.75 6.94 33.52
N GLY A 9 9.85 7.05 32.20
CA GLY A 9 10.56 6.07 31.38
C GLY A 9 10.37 6.34 29.88
N VAL A 10 11.17 5.63 29.09
CA VAL A 10 11.13 5.63 27.62
C VAL A 10 10.96 4.18 27.16
N LEU A 11 10.01 3.93 26.27
CA LEU A 11 9.75 2.62 25.69
C LEU A 11 9.84 2.71 24.16
N GLY A 12 10.37 1.68 23.52
CA GLY A 12 10.31 1.55 22.07
C GLY A 12 8.87 1.38 21.61
N ALA A 13 8.45 2.10 20.57
CA ALA A 13 7.09 2.09 20.04
C ALA A 13 7.00 1.44 18.65
N GLU A 14 7.98 0.61 18.28
CA GLU A 14 8.05 -0.03 16.96
C GLU A 14 6.82 -0.92 16.71
N GLU A 15 6.51 -1.83 17.63
CA GLU A 15 5.37 -2.74 17.53
C GLU A 15 4.04 -1.96 17.49
N VAL A 16 3.88 -0.97 18.37
CA VAL A 16 2.69 -0.09 18.40
C VAL A 16 2.55 0.67 17.08
N THR A 17 3.67 1.09 16.49
CA THR A 17 3.68 1.77 15.19
C THR A 17 3.30 0.81 14.06
N GLY A 18 3.78 -0.43 14.07
CA GLY A 18 3.35 -1.45 13.11
C GLY A 18 1.84 -1.73 13.19
N TYR A 19 1.31 -1.90 14.40
CA TYR A 19 -0.12 -2.14 14.61
C TYR A 19 -0.99 -0.94 14.19
N ARG A 20 -0.67 0.29 14.62
CA ARG A 20 -1.49 1.46 14.25
C ARG A 20 -1.49 1.68 12.73
N THR A 21 -0.36 1.49 12.08
CA THR A 21 -0.22 1.67 10.63
C THR A 21 -1.05 0.63 9.88
N SER A 22 -0.92 -0.65 10.23
CA SER A 22 -1.73 -1.70 9.60
C SER A 22 -3.24 -1.46 9.79
N MET A 23 -3.68 -1.03 10.98
CA MET A 23 -5.09 -0.70 11.23
C MET A 23 -5.58 0.47 10.36
N ASN A 24 -4.80 1.55 10.23
CA ASN A 24 -5.15 2.70 9.39
C ASN A 24 -5.35 2.32 7.92
N VAL A 25 -4.64 1.28 7.45
CA VAL A 25 -4.78 0.77 6.08
C VAL A 25 -5.98 -0.17 5.94
N MET A 26 -6.21 -1.01 6.95
CA MET A 26 -7.27 -2.02 6.92
C MET A 26 -8.67 -1.38 7.00
N VAL A 27 -8.84 -0.27 7.73
CA VAL A 27 -10.15 0.38 7.83
C VAL A 27 -10.69 0.81 6.46
N PRO A 28 -9.98 1.58 5.62
CA PRO A 28 -10.43 1.90 4.26
C PRO A 28 -10.57 0.67 3.36
N PHE A 29 -9.73 -0.35 3.54
CA PHE A 29 -9.84 -1.60 2.78
C PHE A 29 -11.19 -2.28 3.01
N THR A 30 -11.72 -2.25 4.24
CA THR A 30 -13.05 -2.82 4.56
C THR A 30 -14.23 -2.09 3.92
N TRP A 31 -14.05 -0.85 3.44
CA TRP A 31 -15.12 -0.10 2.76
C TRP A 31 -15.39 -0.57 1.33
N ARG A 32 -14.56 -1.49 0.80
CA ARG A 32 -14.73 -2.03 -0.54
C ARG A 32 -15.91 -3.00 -0.58
N LYS A 33 -16.85 -2.75 -1.49
CA LYS A 33 -18.07 -3.57 -1.68
C LYS A 33 -17.78 -5.04 -1.97
N ASN A 34 -16.70 -5.32 -2.72
CA ASN A 34 -16.32 -6.66 -3.12
C ASN A 34 -14.89 -6.94 -2.64
N VAL A 35 -14.77 -7.68 -1.54
CA VAL A 35 -13.53 -8.29 -1.00
C VAL A 35 -13.66 -9.82 -1.02
N ASP A 36 -14.28 -10.34 -2.09
CA ASP A 36 -14.86 -11.69 -2.17
C ASP A 36 -13.89 -12.87 -2.12
N ASN A 37 -12.62 -12.69 -1.76
CA ASN A 37 -11.72 -13.82 -1.55
C ASN A 37 -10.77 -13.57 -0.38
N ILE A 38 -10.63 -14.59 0.48
CA ILE A 38 -9.42 -14.84 1.26
C ILE A 38 -8.23 -14.71 0.32
N ALA A 39 -7.15 -14.06 0.76
CA ALA A 39 -5.96 -13.86 -0.07
C ALA A 39 -5.50 -15.21 -0.66
N LYS A 40 -5.73 -15.41 -1.96
CA LYS A 40 -5.33 -16.64 -2.67
C LYS A 40 -3.84 -16.67 -2.92
N SER A 41 -3.25 -15.49 -3.08
CA SER A 41 -1.84 -15.33 -3.36
C SER A 41 -1.31 -14.01 -2.80
N ILE A 42 -0.12 -14.04 -2.23
CA ILE A 42 0.65 -12.87 -1.79
C ILE A 42 2.00 -12.90 -2.50
N THR A 43 2.35 -11.80 -3.16
CA THR A 43 3.66 -11.64 -3.81
C THR A 43 4.46 -10.58 -3.07
N PHE A 44 5.60 -10.98 -2.50
CA PHE A 44 6.57 -10.09 -1.87
C PHE A 44 7.53 -9.55 -2.94
N VAL A 45 7.79 -8.24 -2.92
CA VAL A 45 8.66 -7.58 -3.88
C VAL A 45 9.75 -6.85 -3.12
N ASN A 46 11.00 -7.31 -3.23
CA ASN A 46 12.11 -6.76 -2.46
C ASN A 46 13.47 -7.14 -3.08
N PRO A 47 14.54 -6.33 -2.92
CA PRO A 47 15.87 -6.74 -3.34
C PRO A 47 16.53 -7.80 -2.43
N PHE A 48 16.09 -7.92 -1.17
CA PHE A 48 16.73 -8.77 -0.15
C PHE A 48 15.98 -10.08 0.06
N LYS A 49 16.42 -11.14 -0.66
CA LYS A 49 15.79 -12.46 -0.59
C LYS A 49 15.74 -13.03 0.83
N ASP A 50 16.84 -12.97 1.58
CA ASP A 50 16.92 -13.58 2.92
C ASP A 50 15.91 -12.98 3.92
N GLN A 51 15.66 -11.66 3.82
CA GLN A 51 14.65 -10.98 4.63
C GLN A 51 13.25 -11.47 4.27
N VAL A 52 12.97 -11.59 2.97
CA VAL A 52 11.68 -12.10 2.49
C VAL A 52 11.48 -13.57 2.85
N ASP A 53 12.52 -14.41 2.76
CA ASP A 53 12.43 -15.81 3.15
C ASP A 53 12.07 -15.95 4.63
N THR A 54 12.66 -15.11 5.49
CA THR A 54 12.35 -15.06 6.94
C THR A 54 10.89 -14.65 7.18
N LEU A 55 10.42 -13.64 6.45
CA LEU A 55 9.03 -13.18 6.52
C LEU A 55 8.05 -14.27 6.04
N ILE A 56 8.34 -14.91 4.90
CA ILE A 56 7.55 -16.03 4.36
C ILE A 56 7.48 -17.17 5.37
N ALA A 57 8.61 -17.56 5.98
CA ALA A 57 8.63 -18.60 7.00
C ALA A 57 7.75 -18.24 8.21
N THR A 58 7.79 -16.99 8.64
CA THR A 58 6.96 -16.48 9.75
C THR A 58 5.48 -16.52 9.39
N VAL A 59 5.10 -15.99 8.22
CA VAL A 59 3.71 -15.96 7.74
C VAL A 59 3.17 -17.39 7.55
N SER A 60 3.97 -18.30 6.99
CA SER A 60 3.60 -19.71 6.82
C SER A 60 3.33 -20.39 8.15
N LYS A 61 4.20 -20.19 9.14
CA LYS A 61 4.03 -20.76 10.49
C LYS A 61 2.75 -20.25 11.17
N GLU A 62 2.49 -18.95 11.09
CA GLU A 62 1.25 -18.37 11.64
C GLU A 62 0.00 -18.84 10.87
N ASN A 63 0.11 -19.02 9.55
CA ASN A 63 -0.96 -19.57 8.72
C ASN A 63 -1.32 -21.00 9.13
N GLU A 64 -0.32 -21.87 9.30
CA GLU A 64 -0.53 -23.24 9.78
C GLU A 64 -1.19 -23.27 11.17
N ALA A 65 -0.77 -22.37 12.06
CA ALA A 65 -1.28 -22.32 13.44
C ALA A 65 -2.68 -21.72 13.55
N ARG A 66 -3.05 -20.74 12.70
CA ARG A 66 -4.24 -19.90 12.88
C ARG A 66 -5.22 -19.96 11.72
N TRP A 67 -4.80 -19.47 10.55
CA TRP A 67 -5.73 -19.14 9.45
C TRP A 67 -6.04 -20.35 8.57
N LYS A 68 -5.10 -21.29 8.43
CA LYS A 68 -5.19 -22.50 7.59
C LYS A 68 -5.66 -22.19 6.16
N SER A 69 -5.15 -21.10 5.60
CA SER A 69 -5.49 -20.64 4.25
C SER A 69 -4.64 -21.37 3.22
N ASP A 70 -5.23 -21.67 2.06
CA ASP A 70 -4.54 -22.18 0.86
C ASP A 70 -3.78 -21.07 0.10
N CYS A 71 -3.29 -20.05 0.81
CA CYS A 71 -2.65 -18.88 0.20
C CYS A 71 -1.26 -19.25 -0.33
N SER A 72 -0.98 -18.98 -1.61
CA SER A 72 0.36 -19.11 -2.16
C SER A 72 1.21 -17.88 -1.85
N LEU A 73 2.47 -18.09 -1.45
CA LEU A 73 3.43 -17.03 -1.20
C LEU A 73 4.48 -17.02 -2.32
N HIS A 74 4.72 -15.86 -2.93
CA HIS A 74 5.66 -15.67 -4.03
C HIS A 74 6.65 -14.55 -3.73
N PHE A 75 7.81 -14.57 -4.37
CA PHE A 75 8.83 -13.54 -4.24
C PHE A 75 9.29 -13.05 -5.61
N VAL A 76 9.43 -11.73 -5.76
CA VAL A 76 10.04 -11.07 -6.92
C VAL A 76 11.25 -10.28 -6.43
N ASN A 77 12.43 -10.60 -6.96
CA ASN A 77 13.66 -9.90 -6.67
C ASN A 77 13.80 -8.66 -7.56
N THR A 78 13.79 -7.47 -6.99
CA THR A 78 13.92 -6.21 -7.76
C THR A 78 15.32 -6.00 -8.34
N SER A 79 16.31 -6.80 -7.94
CA SER A 79 17.66 -6.80 -8.51
C SER A 79 17.79 -7.73 -9.72
N ALA A 80 16.78 -8.55 -10.02
CA ALA A 80 16.79 -9.45 -11.19
C ALA A 80 16.50 -8.66 -12.48
N PRO A 81 17.12 -8.99 -13.62
CA PRO A 81 16.98 -8.21 -14.86
C PRO A 81 15.54 -8.21 -15.43
N ASP A 82 14.75 -9.22 -15.12
CA ASP A 82 13.38 -9.43 -15.61
C ASP A 82 12.30 -8.98 -14.60
N PHE A 83 12.68 -8.35 -13.48
CA PHE A 83 11.75 -8.02 -12.40
C PHE A 83 10.58 -7.15 -12.89
N GLN A 84 10.83 -6.20 -13.79
CA GLN A 84 9.80 -5.30 -14.33
C GLN A 84 8.68 -6.08 -15.03
N GLN A 85 9.04 -7.10 -15.83
CA GLN A 85 8.07 -7.96 -16.51
C GLN A 85 7.28 -8.82 -15.50
N GLN A 86 7.95 -9.34 -14.47
CA GLN A 86 7.30 -10.09 -13.40
C GLN A 86 6.28 -9.22 -12.65
N ILE A 87 6.65 -7.99 -12.31
CA ILE A 87 5.78 -7.02 -11.63
C ILE A 87 4.61 -6.63 -12.51
N GLU A 88 4.81 -6.25 -13.78
CA GLU A 88 3.71 -5.90 -14.69
C GLU A 88 2.70 -7.05 -14.83
N THR A 89 3.19 -8.29 -14.92
CA THR A 89 2.33 -9.49 -15.00
C THR A 89 1.50 -9.66 -13.73
N ARG A 90 2.11 -9.59 -12.54
CA ARG A 90 1.41 -9.71 -11.26
C ARG A 90 0.43 -8.56 -11.02
N LEU A 91 0.82 -7.36 -11.42
CA LEU A 91 -0.01 -6.16 -11.35
C LEU A 91 -1.10 -6.11 -12.42
N SER A 92 -1.30 -7.12 -13.27
CA SER A 92 -2.43 -7.14 -14.21
C SER A 92 -3.74 -7.63 -13.57
N ASP A 93 -3.65 -8.49 -12.55
CA ASP A 93 -4.79 -9.14 -11.87
C ASP A 93 -4.77 -8.95 -10.34
N ILE A 94 -3.91 -8.07 -9.82
CA ILE A 94 -3.83 -7.82 -8.39
C ILE A 94 -5.08 -7.11 -7.85
N ASP A 95 -5.50 -7.51 -6.65
CA ASP A 95 -6.64 -6.96 -5.92
C ASP A 95 -6.27 -5.83 -4.97
N CYS A 96 -5.06 -5.89 -4.39
CA CYS A 96 -4.52 -4.90 -3.47
C CYS A 96 -3.00 -4.83 -3.53
N ILE A 97 -2.45 -3.65 -3.24
CA ILE A 97 -1.02 -3.34 -3.23
C ILE A 97 -0.72 -2.61 -1.92
N PHE A 98 0.31 -3.07 -1.21
CA PHE A 98 0.81 -2.43 0.00
C PHE A 98 2.26 -2.01 -0.23
N CYS A 99 2.49 -0.70 -0.29
CA CYS A 99 3.80 -0.09 -0.41
C CYS A 99 4.25 0.33 0.99
N THR A 100 5.47 -0.07 1.36
CA THR A 100 6.09 0.19 2.67
C THR A 100 7.57 0.57 2.54
N THR A 101 8.00 0.96 1.33
CA THR A 101 9.39 1.22 0.98
C THR A 101 9.50 2.59 0.34
N PRO A 102 9.91 3.64 1.07
CA PRO A 102 10.19 4.92 0.46
C PRO A 102 11.35 4.79 -0.52
N PHE A 103 11.22 5.43 -1.68
CA PHE A 103 12.31 5.52 -2.65
C PHE A 103 12.37 6.92 -3.25
N ARG A 104 13.36 7.19 -4.12
CA ARG A 104 13.46 8.47 -4.85
C ARG A 104 12.84 8.42 -6.25
N LYS A 105 12.27 7.27 -6.61
CA LYS A 105 11.58 7.00 -7.87
C LYS A 105 10.39 6.09 -7.59
N PRO A 106 9.30 6.18 -8.37
CA PRO A 106 8.17 5.27 -8.22
C PRO A 106 8.60 3.80 -8.24
N LEU A 107 7.96 2.97 -7.41
CA LEU A 107 8.24 1.53 -7.32
C LEU A 107 7.92 0.81 -8.63
N PHE A 108 6.92 1.31 -9.36
CA PHE A 108 6.53 0.86 -10.69
C PHE A 108 5.86 2.02 -11.46
N PRO A 109 5.91 2.02 -12.79
CA PRO A 109 5.25 3.05 -13.59
C PRO A 109 3.72 2.94 -13.52
N ALA A 110 3.02 4.07 -13.58
CA ALA A 110 1.55 4.10 -13.56
C ALA A 110 0.92 3.20 -14.64
N SER A 111 1.60 3.09 -15.79
CA SER A 111 1.15 2.29 -16.93
C SER A 111 0.89 0.81 -16.62
N TYR A 112 1.47 0.25 -15.55
CA TYR A 112 1.20 -1.14 -15.16
C TYR A 112 -0.22 -1.34 -14.63
N LEU A 113 -0.84 -0.30 -14.08
CA LEU A 113 -2.22 -0.35 -13.58
C LEU A 113 -3.21 0.33 -14.53
N THR A 114 -2.83 1.43 -15.17
CA THR A 114 -3.75 2.20 -16.03
C THR A 114 -4.07 1.52 -17.36
N LYS A 115 -3.26 0.54 -17.80
CA LYS A 115 -3.54 -0.30 -18.98
C LYS A 115 -4.63 -1.36 -18.74
N ARG A 116 -5.00 -1.61 -17.48
CA ARG A 116 -6.06 -2.58 -17.17
C ARG A 116 -7.37 -2.14 -17.82
N LYS A 117 -8.16 -3.10 -18.29
CA LYS A 117 -9.46 -2.81 -18.91
C LYS A 117 -10.34 -2.06 -17.91
N SER A 118 -11.10 -1.07 -18.36
CA SER A 118 -12.02 -0.29 -17.51
C SER A 118 -13.10 -1.13 -16.83
N SER A 119 -13.43 -2.30 -17.40
CA SER A 119 -14.34 -3.29 -16.81
C SER A 119 -13.71 -4.10 -15.66
N CYS A 120 -12.37 -4.08 -15.53
CA CYS A 120 -11.66 -4.76 -14.46
C CYS A 120 -11.69 -3.91 -13.19
N ARG A 121 -11.91 -4.56 -12.05
CA ARG A 121 -11.85 -3.92 -10.75
C ARG A 121 -10.45 -3.33 -10.51
N GLN A 122 -10.39 -2.05 -10.15
CA GLN A 122 -9.13 -1.40 -9.81
C GLN A 122 -8.63 -1.88 -8.42
N PRO A 123 -7.32 -2.10 -8.26
CA PRO A 123 -6.78 -2.56 -6.98
C PRO A 123 -6.93 -1.49 -5.89
N PHE A 124 -6.99 -1.95 -4.65
CA PHE A 124 -6.69 -1.06 -3.52
C PHE A 124 -5.19 -0.81 -3.47
N ILE A 125 -4.76 0.43 -3.25
CA ILE A 125 -3.34 0.77 -3.13
C ILE A 125 -3.16 1.52 -1.83
N SER A 126 -2.25 1.03 -0.98
CA SER A 126 -1.81 1.71 0.22
C SER A 126 -0.35 2.11 0.05
N ALA A 127 -0.05 3.40 0.15
CA ALA A 127 1.32 3.91 0.22
C ALA A 127 1.52 4.55 1.60
N ILE A 128 2.56 4.09 2.30
CA ILE A 128 2.81 4.39 3.72
C ILE A 128 4.29 4.65 3.99
N GLY A 129 5.17 4.16 3.12
CA GLY A 129 6.61 4.27 3.26
C GLY A 129 7.13 5.69 3.06
N ALA A 130 6.49 6.49 2.20
CA ALA A 130 6.92 7.85 1.89
C ALA A 130 6.36 8.90 2.87
N TRP A 131 7.23 9.51 3.67
CA TRP A 131 6.87 10.54 4.65
C TRP A 131 7.67 11.84 4.53
N GLN A 132 8.63 11.90 3.60
CA GLN A 132 9.35 13.13 3.24
C GLN A 132 9.07 13.50 1.78
N SER A 133 9.16 14.78 1.44
CA SER A 133 8.74 15.30 0.13
C SER A 133 9.57 14.76 -1.05
N ASP A 134 10.80 14.30 -0.79
CA ASP A 134 11.68 13.67 -1.77
C ASP A 134 11.51 12.14 -1.85
N MET A 135 10.71 11.56 -0.95
CA MET A 135 10.33 10.15 -0.95
C MET A 135 9.05 9.93 -1.74
N ILE A 136 9.05 8.89 -2.56
CA ILE A 136 7.92 8.51 -3.39
C ILE A 136 7.81 6.99 -3.46
N GLU A 137 6.58 6.47 -3.44
CA GLU A 137 6.29 5.07 -3.69
C GLU A 137 5.50 4.89 -4.98
N LEU A 138 4.53 5.78 -5.20
CA LEU A 138 3.62 5.72 -6.33
C LEU A 138 3.97 6.75 -7.40
N ASP A 139 3.79 6.36 -8.66
CA ASP A 139 3.82 7.30 -9.77
C ASP A 139 2.64 8.30 -9.63
N PRO A 140 2.86 9.63 -9.62
CA PRO A 140 1.80 10.61 -9.43
C PRO A 140 0.65 10.50 -10.44
N ALA A 141 0.90 9.94 -11.63
CA ALA A 141 -0.15 9.67 -12.61
C ALA A 141 -1.21 8.67 -12.12
N LEU A 142 -0.89 7.81 -11.14
CA LEU A 142 -1.86 6.92 -10.51
C LEU A 142 -2.89 7.69 -9.69
N LEU A 143 -2.51 8.79 -9.05
CA LEU A 143 -3.43 9.62 -8.27
C LEU A 143 -4.46 10.30 -9.19
N TYR A 144 -4.01 10.80 -10.35
CA TYR A 144 -4.89 11.32 -11.40
C TYR A 144 -5.84 10.25 -11.95
N HIS A 145 -5.31 9.05 -12.21
CA HIS A 145 -6.13 7.95 -12.66
C HIS A 145 -7.19 7.57 -11.63
N ALA A 146 -6.84 7.56 -10.34
CA ALA A 146 -7.77 7.25 -9.27
C ALA A 146 -8.93 8.27 -9.21
N ILE A 147 -8.65 9.57 -9.24
CA ILE A 147 -9.71 10.61 -9.16
C ILE A 147 -10.60 10.68 -10.41
N ALA A 148 -10.08 10.23 -11.57
CA ALA A 148 -10.79 10.21 -12.84
C ALA A 148 -11.64 8.94 -13.03
N ALA A 149 -11.61 7.98 -12.10
CA ALA A 149 -12.33 6.73 -12.23
C ALA A 149 -13.84 6.89 -11.97
N ASP A 150 -14.67 6.49 -12.93
CA ASP A 150 -16.14 6.54 -12.89
C ASP A 150 -16.80 5.48 -11.95
N GLY A 151 -15.99 4.72 -11.20
CA GLY A 151 -16.43 3.63 -10.32
C GLY A 151 -16.06 3.83 -8.84
N GLY A 152 -15.52 4.99 -8.48
CA GLY A 152 -15.21 5.33 -7.09
C GLY A 152 -16.44 5.69 -6.27
N TYR A 153 -16.29 5.81 -4.96
CA TYR A 153 -17.27 6.48 -4.11
C TYR A 153 -16.56 7.56 -3.33
N ASN A 154 -17.01 8.81 -3.51
CA ASN A 154 -16.51 9.92 -2.73
C ASN A 154 -17.44 10.15 -1.53
N PRO A 155 -17.03 9.80 -0.30
CA PRO A 155 -17.88 9.92 0.88
C PRO A 155 -18.20 11.37 1.27
N VAL A 156 -17.42 12.34 0.76
CA VAL A 156 -17.60 13.77 1.07
C VAL A 156 -18.71 14.39 0.24
N ILE A 157 -18.76 14.07 -1.06
CA ILE A 157 -19.75 14.63 -2.00
C ILE A 157 -20.90 13.66 -2.35
N GLY A 158 -20.77 12.39 -1.99
CA GLY A 158 -21.80 11.36 -2.26
C GLY A 158 -21.89 10.91 -3.72
N GLU A 159 -20.91 11.26 -4.56
CA GLU A 159 -20.91 10.96 -6.00
C GLU A 159 -20.01 9.77 -6.37
N PRO A 160 -20.26 9.10 -7.51
CA PRO A 160 -19.44 8.00 -8.02
C PRO A 160 -18.11 8.49 -8.60
N LYS A 161 -17.29 9.14 -7.78
CA LYS A 161 -15.99 9.70 -8.14
C LYS A 161 -14.90 9.09 -7.28
N GLY A 162 -13.75 8.79 -7.87
CA GLY A 162 -12.60 8.31 -7.10
C GLY A 162 -12.04 9.39 -6.16
N VAL A 163 -11.43 8.93 -5.07
CA VAL A 163 -10.80 9.78 -4.06
C VAL A 163 -9.42 9.25 -3.69
N VAL A 164 -8.52 10.17 -3.38
CA VAL A 164 -7.25 9.86 -2.71
C VAL A 164 -7.47 10.15 -1.22
N LEU A 165 -7.38 9.11 -0.40
CA LEU A 165 -7.47 9.24 1.05
C LEU A 165 -6.08 9.42 1.62
N VAL A 166 -5.92 10.41 2.50
CA VAL A 166 -4.69 10.70 3.24
C VAL A 166 -5.03 10.81 4.72
N ASP A 167 -4.05 10.53 5.58
CA ASP A 167 -4.20 10.59 7.04
C ASP A 167 -4.32 12.03 7.55
N ASP A 168 -3.44 12.92 7.07
CA ASP A 168 -3.49 14.36 7.28
C ASP A 168 -3.32 15.06 5.93
N ARG A 169 -4.36 15.79 5.53
CA ARG A 169 -4.42 16.48 4.25
C ARG A 169 -3.31 17.52 4.10
N ASP A 170 -3.13 18.36 5.11
CA ASP A 170 -2.21 19.50 5.02
C ASP A 170 -0.77 18.99 5.09
N TYR A 171 -0.53 17.95 5.89
CA TYR A 171 0.76 17.26 5.92
C TYR A 171 1.08 16.58 4.58
N ALA A 172 0.13 15.86 3.99
CA ALA A 172 0.33 15.15 2.73
C ALA A 172 0.66 16.10 1.57
N LEU A 173 -0.04 17.24 1.48
CA LEU A 173 0.21 18.28 0.47
C LEU A 173 1.60 18.93 0.57
N LEU A 174 2.27 18.82 1.71
CA LEU A 174 3.61 19.38 1.95
C LEU A 174 4.71 18.33 1.95
N ASN A 175 4.43 17.10 2.40
CA ASN A 175 5.46 16.12 2.76
C ASN A 175 5.33 14.79 2.03
N SER A 176 4.19 14.43 1.43
CA SER A 176 4.09 13.19 0.66
C SER A 176 4.53 13.45 -0.77
N GLY A 177 5.67 12.88 -1.19
CA GLY A 177 6.23 13.15 -2.51
C GLY A 177 5.28 12.80 -3.67
N GLU A 178 4.47 11.74 -3.55
CA GLU A 178 3.46 11.41 -4.58
C GLU A 178 2.34 12.45 -4.65
N VAL A 179 1.89 13.00 -3.52
CA VAL A 179 0.87 14.06 -3.47
C VAL A 179 1.45 15.40 -3.95
N VAL A 180 2.60 15.81 -3.43
CA VAL A 180 3.30 17.06 -3.81
C VAL A 180 3.59 17.07 -5.31
N GLN A 181 4.17 15.99 -5.84
CA GLN A 181 4.53 15.91 -7.26
C GLN A 181 3.31 15.77 -8.16
N SER A 182 2.21 15.21 -7.66
CA SER A 182 0.96 15.16 -8.43
C SER A 182 0.38 16.55 -8.67
N LYS A 183 0.60 17.55 -7.81
CA LYS A 183 -0.08 18.86 -7.88
C LYS A 183 -1.61 18.76 -7.80
N LEU A 184 -2.13 17.72 -7.18
CA LEU A 184 -3.55 17.65 -6.86
C LEU A 184 -3.94 18.84 -5.99
N THR A 185 -5.06 19.48 -6.33
CA THR A 185 -5.64 20.57 -5.55
C THR A 185 -6.75 20.02 -4.65
N SER A 186 -6.82 20.54 -3.43
CA SER A 186 -7.84 20.19 -2.43
C SER A 186 -9.22 20.69 -2.82
#